data_AF-A0A840IEL2-F1
#
_entry.id   AF-A0A840IEL2-F1
#
_cell.length_a   1.000
_cell.length_b   1.000
_cell.length_c   1.000
_cell.angle_alpha   90.00
_cell.angle_beta   90.00
_cell.angle_gamma   90.00
#
_symmetry.space_group_name_H-M   'P 1'
#
loop_
_entity.id
_entity.type
_entity.pdbx_description
1 polymer ?
#
loop_
_entity_poly.entity_id
_entity_poly.type
_entity_poly.pdbx_seq_one_letter_code
_entity_poly.pdbx_strand_id
1 'polypeptide(L)'
;MAALAARARARDAIDWTVADLPPSGPRLLDLGELERLRDDLAARLHDIREILAARAAREAERRALLERMLRDPAEHRFLRITRADVGEPGCGAWESRPRLGLIGMLAGWWHVKISSGCPLRS
;
A
#
# COMPACT_ATOMS: atom_id res chain seq x y z
N MET A 1 16.94 19.21 4.09
CA MET A 1 16.78 18.77 2.69
C MET A 1 15.80 17.60 2.66
N ALA A 2 14.50 17.88 2.83
CA ALA A 2 13.45 16.88 2.84
C ALA A 2 13.05 16.54 1.41
N ALA A 3 13.32 15.31 0.97
CA ALA A 3 12.71 14.79 -0.24
C ALA A 3 11.23 14.52 0.08
N LEU A 4 10.34 15.40 -0.39
CA LEU A 4 8.94 15.01 -0.60
C LEU A 4 8.99 13.82 -1.55
N ALA A 5 8.80 12.61 -1.02
CA ALA A 5 8.59 11.44 -1.84
C ALA A 5 7.41 11.75 -2.76
N ALA A 6 7.71 11.93 -4.03
CA ALA A 6 6.70 11.98 -5.06
C ALA A 6 5.84 10.73 -4.85
N ARG A 7 4.57 10.93 -4.47
CA ARG A 7 3.54 9.95 -4.76
C ARG A 7 3.75 9.63 -6.23
N ALA A 8 4.31 8.46 -6.56
CA ALA A 8 4.15 7.91 -7.90
C ALA A 8 2.66 8.02 -8.14
N ARG A 9 2.25 8.92 -9.03
CA ARG A 9 0.82 9.09 -9.28
C ARG A 9 0.44 7.73 -9.83
N ALA A 10 -0.61 7.10 -9.31
CA ALA A 10 -1.04 5.78 -9.78
C ALA A 10 -1.13 5.72 -11.33
N ARG A 11 -1.37 6.89 -11.97
CA ARG A 11 -1.31 7.14 -13.42
C ARG A 11 0.00 6.78 -14.11
N ASP A 12 1.15 6.91 -13.45
CA ASP A 12 2.47 6.62 -14.03
C ASP A 12 2.76 5.11 -14.08
N ALA A 13 1.98 4.30 -13.35
CA ALA A 13 2.05 2.85 -13.35
C ALA A 13 1.01 2.21 -14.27
N ILE A 14 0.14 3.00 -14.90
CA ILE A 14 -0.85 2.51 -15.86
C ILE A 14 -0.17 2.42 -17.21
N ASP A 15 -0.03 1.20 -17.72
CA ASP A 15 0.31 0.98 -19.12
C ASP A 15 -0.87 1.44 -19.99
N TRP A 16 -0.65 2.48 -20.79
CA TRP A 16 -1.64 3.02 -21.73
C TRP A 16 -1.62 2.32 -23.08
N THR A 17 -0.80 1.26 -23.23
CA THR A 17 -0.71 0.52 -24.47
C THR A 17 -2.00 -0.27 -24.70
N VAL A 18 -2.69 0.05 -25.78
CA VAL A 18 -3.85 -0.71 -26.25
C VAL A 18 -3.32 -1.94 -27.00
N ALA A 19 -2.89 -2.95 -26.25
CA ALA A 19 -2.62 -4.26 -26.83
C ALA A 19 -3.94 -4.84 -27.34
N ASP A 20 -3.90 -5.42 -28.56
CA ASP A 20 -4.93 -6.26 -29.22
C ASP A 20 -5.57 -5.74 -30.50
N LEU A 21 -5.04 -4.69 -31.14
CA LEU A 21 -5.38 -4.46 -32.54
C LEU A 21 -4.54 -5.37 -33.45
N PRO A 22 -5.12 -6.18 -34.36
CA PRO A 22 -4.34 -6.96 -35.33
C PRO A 22 -3.37 -6.03 -36.08
N PRO A 23 -2.21 -6.55 -36.55
CA PRO A 23 -1.17 -5.77 -37.25
C PRO A 23 -1.61 -5.35 -38.66
N SER A 24 -2.81 -4.80 -38.79
CA SER A 24 -3.22 -3.93 -39.86
C SER A 24 -2.76 -2.52 -39.48
N GLY A 25 -2.03 -1.84 -40.35
CA GLY A 25 -1.52 -0.48 -40.12
C GLY A 25 -2.60 0.56 -39.75
N PRO A 26 -2.25 1.85 -39.65
CA PRO A 26 -3.16 2.89 -39.21
C PRO A 26 -4.48 2.87 -39.99
N ARG A 27 -5.57 2.48 -39.32
CA ARG A 27 -6.92 2.44 -39.90
C ARG A 27 -7.96 2.90 -38.88
N LEU A 28 -9.09 3.37 -39.39
CA LEU A 28 -10.28 3.57 -38.56
C LEU A 28 -10.87 2.20 -38.22
N LEU A 29 -11.23 2.04 -36.95
CA LEU A 29 -11.95 0.88 -36.46
C LEU A 29 -13.40 0.94 -36.93
N ASP A 30 -13.96 -0.21 -37.26
CA ASP A 30 -15.41 -0.31 -37.41
C ASP A 30 -16.12 -0.18 -36.05
N LEU A 31 -17.44 -0.01 -36.07
CA LEU A 31 -18.22 0.17 -34.86
C LEU A 31 -18.09 -1.03 -33.90
N GLY A 32 -18.09 -2.25 -34.41
CA GLY A 32 -17.99 -3.45 -33.58
C GLY A 32 -16.60 -3.62 -32.97
N GLU A 33 -15.55 -3.25 -33.70
CA GLU A 33 -14.17 -3.18 -33.19
C GLU A 33 -14.06 -2.15 -32.06
N LEU A 34 -14.68 -0.98 -32.21
CA LEU A 34 -14.71 0.05 -31.16
C LEU A 34 -15.46 -0.41 -29.91
N GLU A 35 -16.61 -1.08 -30.07
CA GLU A 35 -17.39 -1.57 -28.94
C GLU A 35 -16.64 -2.65 -28.16
N ARG A 36 -16.00 -3.60 -28.85
CA ARG A 36 -15.14 -4.60 -28.18
C ARG A 36 -14.00 -3.94 -27.43
N LEU A 37 -13.30 -3.02 -28.06
CA LEU A 37 -12.18 -2.32 -27.42
C LEU A 37 -12.66 -1.50 -26.20
N ARG A 38 -13.80 -0.82 -26.32
CA ARG A 38 -14.41 -0.09 -25.20
C ARG A 38 -14.70 -1.04 -24.04
N ASP A 39 -15.31 -2.18 -24.31
CA ASP A 39 -15.73 -3.12 -23.27
C ASP A 39 -14.50 -3.77 -22.60
N ASP A 40 -13.46 -4.10 -23.36
CA ASP A 40 -12.18 -4.59 -22.83
C ASP A 40 -11.49 -3.54 -21.94
N LEU A 41 -11.47 -2.27 -22.36
CA LEU A 41 -10.94 -1.18 -21.55
C LEU A 41 -11.77 -0.95 -20.29
N ALA A 42 -13.10 -1.04 -20.39
CA ALA A 42 -13.99 -0.89 -19.25
C ALA A 42 -13.77 -2.01 -18.22
N ALA A 43 -13.58 -3.26 -18.67
CA ALA A 43 -13.24 -4.39 -17.81
C ALA A 43 -11.88 -4.19 -17.12
N ARG A 44 -10.83 -3.86 -17.87
CA ARG A 44 -9.48 -3.58 -17.30
C ARG A 44 -9.52 -2.46 -16.27
N LEU A 45 -10.26 -1.37 -16.53
CA LEU A 45 -10.43 -0.27 -15.58
C LEU A 45 -11.19 -0.70 -14.33
N HIS A 46 -12.18 -1.57 -14.46
CA HIS A 46 -12.92 -2.12 -13.33
C HIS A 46 -11.99 -2.95 -12.43
N ASP A 47 -11.24 -3.89 -13.00
CA ASP A 47 -10.30 -4.76 -12.28
C ASP A 47 -9.26 -3.93 -11.50
N ILE A 48 -8.66 -2.92 -12.16
CA ILE A 48 -7.69 -2.04 -11.52
C ILE A 48 -8.33 -1.29 -10.34
N ARG A 49 -9.58 -0.80 -10.50
CA ARG A 49 -10.30 -0.11 -9.41
C ARG A 49 -10.55 -1.04 -8.24
N GLU A 50 -10.95 -2.29 -8.48
CA GLU A 50 -11.16 -3.27 -7.41
C GLU A 50 -9.85 -3.57 -6.66
N ILE A 51 -8.75 -3.78 -7.37
CA ILE A 51 -7.43 -4.01 -6.76
C ILE A 51 -7.01 -2.83 -5.88
N LEU A 52 -7.18 -1.60 -6.39
CA LEU A 52 -6.85 -0.38 -5.65
C LEU A 52 -7.76 -0.19 -4.44
N ALA A 53 -9.05 -0.47 -4.56
CA ALA A 53 -10.01 -0.39 -3.46
C ALA A 53 -9.67 -1.40 -2.35
N ALA A 54 -9.40 -2.66 -2.72
CA ALA A 54 -9.00 -3.69 -1.77
C ALA A 54 -7.69 -3.35 -1.05
N ARG A 55 -6.72 -2.76 -1.77
CA ARG A 55 -5.48 -2.26 -1.17
C ARG A 55 -5.76 -1.12 -0.18
N ALA A 56 -6.56 -0.12 -0.59
CA ALA A 56 -6.88 1.02 0.26
C ALA A 56 -7.62 0.60 1.54
N ALA A 57 -8.52 -0.39 1.45
CA ALA A 57 -9.21 -0.96 2.60
C ALA A 57 -8.22 -1.59 3.60
N ARG A 58 -7.31 -2.46 3.11
CA ARG A 58 -6.26 -3.07 3.96
C ARG A 58 -5.38 -2.00 4.63
N GLU A 59 -4.95 -0.99 3.88
CA GLU A 59 -4.14 0.09 4.44
C GLU A 59 -4.91 0.90 5.50
N ALA A 60 -6.21 1.14 5.30
CA ALA A 60 -7.06 1.82 6.28
C ALA A 60 -7.22 1.01 7.58
N GLU A 61 -7.44 -0.32 7.47
CA GLU A 61 -7.48 -1.21 8.63
C GLU A 61 -6.17 -1.21 9.41
N ARG A 62 -5.03 -1.21 8.71
CA ARG A 62 -3.70 -1.14 9.31
C ARG A 62 -3.43 0.20 9.99
N ARG A 63 -3.87 1.32 9.40
CA ARG A 63 -3.81 2.65 10.04
C ARG A 63 -4.64 2.68 11.32
N ALA A 64 -5.86 2.16 11.29
CA ALA A 64 -6.71 2.08 12.48
C ALA A 64 -6.09 1.17 13.57
N LEU A 65 -5.44 0.07 13.18
CA LEU A 65 -4.71 -0.80 14.11
C LEU A 65 -3.49 -0.09 14.72
N LEU A 66 -2.76 0.69 13.92
CA LEU A 66 -1.64 1.51 14.40
C LEU A 66 -2.11 2.55 15.42
N GLU A 67 -3.20 3.25 15.15
CA GLU A 67 -3.79 4.22 16.08
C GLU A 67 -4.18 3.57 17.41
N ARG A 68 -4.78 2.36 17.37
CA ARG A 68 -5.10 1.60 18.58
C ARG A 68 -3.84 1.18 19.35
N MET A 69 -2.82 0.69 18.66
CA MET A 69 -1.54 0.32 19.27
C MET A 69 -0.81 1.52 19.89
N LEU A 70 -0.88 2.70 19.26
CA LEU A 70 -0.29 3.93 19.81
C LEU A 70 -1.03 4.40 21.07
N ARG A 71 -2.36 4.20 21.13
CA ARG A 71 -3.18 4.52 22.31
C ARG A 71 -2.93 3.54 23.45
N ASP A 72 -2.91 2.25 23.14
CA ASP A 72 -2.70 1.18 24.12
C ASP A 72 -1.74 0.11 23.57
N PRO A 73 -0.42 0.28 23.80
CA PRO A 73 0.56 -0.68 23.36
C PRO A 73 0.53 -1.99 24.16
N ALA A 74 -0.06 -2.00 25.37
CA ALA A 74 -0.10 -3.16 26.25
C ALA A 74 -1.13 -4.21 25.82
N GLU A 75 -2.20 -3.78 25.16
CA GLU A 75 -3.17 -4.65 24.48
C GLU A 75 -2.63 -5.19 23.15
N HIS A 76 -1.62 -4.54 22.57
CA HIS A 76 -1.06 -4.85 21.25
C HIS A 76 0.39 -5.37 21.36
N ARG A 77 0.61 -6.36 22.23
CA ARG A 77 1.93 -6.88 22.62
C ARG A 77 2.69 -7.45 21.42
N PHE A 78 3.95 -7.04 21.25
CA PHE A 78 4.83 -7.50 20.17
C PHE A 78 4.30 -7.24 18.76
N LEU A 79 3.23 -6.46 18.61
CA LEU A 79 2.69 -6.10 17.32
C LEU A 79 3.70 -5.21 16.59
N ARG A 80 3.93 -5.53 15.32
CA ARG A 80 4.78 -4.77 14.41
C ARG A 80 3.96 -4.35 13.19
N ILE A 81 3.96 -3.06 12.89
CA ILE A 81 3.32 -2.48 11.71
C ILE A 81 4.38 -1.73 10.93
N THR A 82 4.53 -2.02 9.65
CA THR A 82 5.49 -1.34 8.77
C THR A 82 4.87 -0.14 8.10
N ARG A 83 5.69 0.78 7.59
CA ARG A 83 5.24 1.89 6.74
C ARG A 83 4.48 1.40 5.50
N ALA A 84 4.93 0.30 4.91
CA ALA A 84 4.27 -0.32 3.76
C ALA A 84 2.86 -0.82 4.10
N ASP A 85 2.64 -1.36 5.31
CA ASP A 85 1.32 -1.83 5.75
C ASP A 85 0.28 -0.70 5.80
N VAL A 86 0.71 0.53 6.08
CA VAL A 86 -0.14 1.73 6.14
C VAL A 86 -0.09 2.58 4.87
N GLY A 87 0.52 2.08 3.79
CA GLY A 87 0.63 2.79 2.52
C GLY A 87 1.57 4.01 2.55
N GLU A 88 2.45 4.12 3.55
CA GLU A 88 3.45 5.17 3.60
C GLU A 88 4.74 4.76 2.87
N PRO A 89 5.37 5.67 2.11
CA PRO A 89 6.65 5.39 1.46
C PRO A 89 7.80 5.30 2.47
N GLY A 90 8.87 4.61 2.07
CA GLY A 90 10.12 4.51 2.83
C GLY A 90 10.18 3.31 3.77
N CYS A 91 11.30 3.20 4.49
CA CYS A 91 11.55 2.11 5.43
C CYS A 91 11.21 2.54 6.85
N GLY A 92 10.64 1.63 7.62
CA GLY A 92 10.36 1.85 9.03
C GLY A 92 9.20 1.01 9.53
N ALA A 93 9.12 0.87 10.85
CA ALA A 93 8.07 0.14 11.52
C ALA A 93 7.79 0.72 12.91
N TRP A 94 6.54 0.60 13.33
CA TRP A 94 6.12 0.75 14.71
C TRP A 94 6.07 -0.64 15.34
N GLU A 95 6.68 -0.78 16.51
CA GLU A 95 6.73 -2.05 17.21
C GLU A 95 6.43 -1.85 18.69
N SER A 96 5.44 -2.57 19.22
CA SER A 96 5.14 -2.60 20.65
C SER A 96 6.14 -3.50 21.37
N ARG A 97 6.86 -2.95 22.36
CA ARG A 97 7.85 -3.71 23.15
C ARG A 97 7.68 -3.48 24.65
N PRO A 98 8.06 -4.47 25.48
CA PRO A 98 8.08 -4.28 26.92
C PRO A 98 9.25 -3.38 27.32
N ARG A 99 9.00 -2.45 28.23
CA ARG A 99 10.04 -1.63 28.87
C ARG A 99 10.83 -2.53 29.82
N LEU A 100 12.16 -2.37 29.90
CA LEU A 100 12.99 -3.12 30.86
C LEU A 100 12.88 -4.67 30.73
N GLY A 101 12.60 -5.18 29.54
CA GLY A 101 12.59 -6.63 29.27
C GLY A 101 11.47 -7.38 30.03
N LEU A 102 11.82 -8.49 30.68
CA LEU A 102 10.84 -9.38 31.33
C LEU A 102 10.04 -8.67 32.44
N ILE A 103 10.65 -7.72 33.15
CA ILE A 103 10.01 -6.98 34.23
C ILE A 103 8.84 -6.14 33.69
N GLY A 104 9.04 -5.37 32.61
CA GLY A 104 7.93 -4.60 32.05
C GLY A 104 6.89 -5.47 31.36
N MET A 105 7.24 -6.69 30.92
CA MET A 105 6.24 -7.64 30.44
C MET A 105 5.28 -8.05 31.56
N LEU A 106 5.80 -8.32 32.77
CA LEU A 106 5.00 -8.68 33.94
C LEU A 106 4.26 -7.48 34.55
N ALA A 107 4.86 -6.30 34.51
CA ALA A 107 4.27 -5.07 35.05
C ALA A 107 3.33 -4.34 34.07
N GLY A 108 3.14 -4.87 32.85
CA GLY A 108 2.29 -4.23 31.83
C GLY A 108 2.88 -2.93 31.27
N TRP A 109 4.18 -2.72 31.37
CA TRP A 109 4.85 -1.52 30.88
C TRP A 109 5.27 -1.68 29.43
N TRP A 110 4.45 -1.17 28.52
CA TRP A 110 4.68 -1.26 27.07
C TRP A 110 4.95 0.12 26.46
N HIS A 111 5.74 0.14 25.39
CA HIS A 111 5.95 1.34 24.59
C HIS A 111 5.97 1.01 23.09
N VAL A 112 5.69 2.01 22.26
CA VAL A 112 5.87 1.88 20.81
C VAL A 112 7.24 2.40 20.43
N LYS A 113 8.07 1.52 19.86
CA LYS A 113 9.33 1.88 19.24
C LYS A 113 9.11 2.17 17.76
N ILE A 114 9.52 3.35 17.31
CA ILE A 114 9.50 3.73 15.90
C ILE A 114 10.89 3.51 15.32
N SER A 115 11.00 2.67 14.30
CA SER A 115 12.21 2.55 13.49
C SER A 115 12.04 3.36 12.21
N SER A 116 13.04 4.20 11.91
CA SER A 116 13.15 4.95 10.65
C SER A 116 14.28 4.44 9.76
N GLY A 117 15.01 3.41 10.19
CA GLY A 117 16.16 2.88 9.45
C GLY A 117 15.74 2.07 8.24
N CYS A 118 16.23 2.46 7.06
CA CYS A 118 16.36 1.52 5.94
C CYS A 118 17.53 0.60 6.23
N PRO A 119 17.36 -0.73 6.30
CA PRO A 119 18.50 -1.62 6.26
C PRO A 119 19.22 -1.36 4.93
N LEU A 120 20.47 -0.90 4.99
CA LEU A 120 21.33 -0.87 3.82
C LEU A 120 21.39 -2.31 3.31
N ARG A 121 20.93 -2.52 2.08
CA ARG A 121 20.89 -3.82 1.42
C ARG A 121 22.31 -4.40 1.45
N SER A 122 22.49 -5.58 2.05
CA SER A 122 23.66 -6.44 1.88
C SER A 122 23.65 -7.07 0.49
#